data_AF-A0A4R9QZ41-F1
#
_entry.id   AF-A0A4R9QZ41-F1
#
_cell.length_a   1.000
_cell.length_b   1.000
_cell.length_c   1.000
_cell.angle_alpha   90.00
_cell.angle_beta   90.00
_cell.angle_gamma   90.00
#
_symmetry.space_group_name_H-M   'P 1'
#
loop_
_entity.id
_entity.type
_entity.pdbx_description
1 polymer ?
#
loop_
_entity_poly.entity_id
_entity_poly.type
_entity_poly.pdbx_seq_one_letter_code
_entity_poly.pdbx_strand_id
1 'polypeptide(L)'
;MTLSIKQADNIIDEKGEHKMQYGADNRIINGTIAAALATLRHGEVIFIADAGGVIASSVQVPIVDLGIAPGLVSIEQLLPLLRDNGDIERAVVAEPMEAQSPQKYKFVVDTFGKERVTTVPYRPSMYAIRNASKLIIRTGDYSVHGNIALVGGYASADVKFIRNTEVGDIRILPD
;
A
#
# COMPACT_ATOMS: atom_id res chain seq x y z
N MET A 1 -32.46 -6.58 -18.14
CA MET A 1 -32.37 -6.04 -16.78
C MET A 1 -30.93 -5.68 -16.51
N THR A 2 -30.59 -4.39 -16.59
CA THR A 2 -29.23 -3.91 -16.35
C THR A 2 -29.08 -3.67 -14.85
N LEU A 3 -28.34 -4.53 -14.16
CA LEU A 3 -27.92 -4.28 -12.79
C LEU A 3 -26.82 -3.22 -12.84
N SER A 4 -27.20 -1.97 -12.60
CA SER A 4 -26.24 -0.90 -12.33
C SER A 4 -25.59 -1.21 -10.98
N ILE A 5 -24.32 -1.63 -11.03
CA ILE A 5 -23.48 -1.72 -9.84
C ILE A 5 -23.27 -0.27 -9.41
N LYS A 6 -24.06 0.20 -8.44
CA LYS A 6 -23.72 1.44 -7.72
C LYS A 6 -22.29 1.25 -7.22
N GLN A 7 -21.40 2.19 -7.53
CA GLN A 7 -20.13 2.33 -6.82
C GLN A 7 -20.43 2.15 -5.33
N ALA A 8 -19.60 1.37 -4.63
CA ALA A 8 -19.69 1.27 -3.18
C ALA A 8 -19.66 2.71 -2.65
N ASP A 9 -20.82 3.19 -2.21
CA ASP A 9 -20.97 4.53 -1.67
C ASP A 9 -20.00 4.59 -0.49
N ASN A 10 -18.93 5.38 -0.63
CA ASN A 10 -18.07 5.71 0.49
C ASN A 10 -18.99 6.29 1.57
N ILE A 11 -19.14 5.58 2.69
CA ILE A 11 -19.98 6.04 3.79
C ILE A 11 -19.23 7.20 4.44
N ILE A 12 -19.51 8.40 3.94
CA ILE A 12 -19.19 9.66 4.58
C ILE A 12 -20.12 9.81 5.79
N ASP A 13 -19.54 10.06 6.95
CA ASP A 13 -20.34 10.41 8.12
C ASP A 13 -20.97 11.80 7.99
N GLU A 14 -21.75 12.22 8.98
CA GLU A 14 -22.45 13.49 9.02
C GLU A 14 -21.52 14.72 8.94
N LYS A 15 -20.20 14.51 9.08
CA LYS A 15 -19.14 15.51 9.00
C LYS A 15 -18.32 15.43 7.70
N GLY A 16 -18.62 14.47 6.81
CA GLY A 16 -17.89 14.24 5.58
C GLY A 16 -16.60 13.42 5.74
N GLU A 17 -16.43 12.73 6.87
CA GLU A 17 -15.26 11.90 7.14
C GLU A 17 -15.49 10.46 6.66
N HIS A 18 -14.44 9.80 6.15
CA HIS A 18 -14.51 8.41 5.71
C HIS A 18 -14.77 7.48 6.91
N LYS A 19 -15.96 6.90 7.01
CA LYS A 19 -16.31 5.97 8.08
C LYS A 19 -15.75 4.58 7.73
N MET A 20 -14.79 4.09 8.51
CA MET A 20 -14.34 2.69 8.42
C MET A 20 -15.54 1.78 8.73
N GLN A 21 -15.97 0.98 7.74
CA GLN A 21 -17.17 0.15 7.82
C GLN A 21 -17.05 -1.03 8.82
N TYR A 22 -15.85 -1.27 9.38
CA TYR A 22 -15.50 -2.48 10.12
C TYR A 22 -15.23 -2.21 11.60
N GLY A 23 -16.29 -2.10 12.41
CA GLY A 23 -16.22 -2.09 13.88
C GLY A 23 -15.43 -0.92 14.51
N ALA A 24 -15.54 -0.75 15.83
CA ALA A 24 -14.75 0.23 16.57
C ALA A 24 -13.27 -0.20 16.76
N ASP A 25 -12.92 -1.39 16.27
CA ASP A 25 -11.69 -2.08 16.58
C ASP A 25 -10.82 -2.21 15.33
N ASN A 26 -9.72 -1.46 15.32
CA ASN A 26 -8.85 -1.28 14.16
C ASN A 26 -7.77 -2.36 14.05
N ARG A 27 -7.95 -3.54 14.64
CA ARG A 27 -6.91 -4.59 14.72
C ARG A 27 -6.79 -5.44 13.45
N ILE A 28 -5.55 -5.76 13.08
CA ILE A 28 -5.26 -6.76 12.04
C ILE A 28 -5.44 -8.18 12.61
N ILE A 29 -6.38 -8.95 12.04
CA ILE A 29 -6.65 -10.34 12.43
C ILE A 29 -5.85 -11.34 11.58
N ASN A 30 -5.50 -10.99 10.33
CA ASN A 30 -4.73 -11.87 9.47
C ASN A 30 -3.33 -12.09 10.08
N GLY A 31 -3.06 -13.32 10.53
CA GLY A 31 -1.82 -13.65 11.26
C GLY A 31 -0.54 -13.39 10.46
N THR A 32 -0.55 -13.59 9.14
CA THR A 32 0.60 -13.32 8.28
C THR A 32 0.89 -11.82 8.18
N ILE A 33 -0.14 -11.00 7.98
CA ILE A 33 -0.02 -9.54 7.94
C ILE A 33 0.39 -9.01 9.32
N ALA A 34 -0.25 -9.48 10.40
CA ALA A 34 0.09 -9.09 11.76
C ALA A 34 1.56 -9.42 12.11
N ALA A 35 2.03 -10.62 11.75
CA ALA A 35 3.42 -11.01 11.94
C ALA A 35 4.39 -10.15 11.11
N ALA A 36 4.03 -9.83 9.86
CA ALA A 36 4.84 -8.96 9.01
C ALA A 36 4.97 -7.55 9.60
N LEU A 37 3.88 -6.96 10.10
CA LEU A 37 3.88 -5.66 10.76
C LEU A 37 4.69 -5.68 12.07
N ALA A 38 4.45 -6.66 12.95
CA ALA A 38 5.16 -6.77 14.23
C ALA A 38 6.69 -6.95 14.06
N THR A 39 7.09 -7.57 12.96
CA THR A 39 8.51 -7.80 12.65
C THR A 39 9.09 -6.76 11.69
N LEU A 40 8.31 -5.79 11.21
CA LEU A 40 8.76 -4.77 10.26
C LEU A 40 9.86 -3.90 10.90
N ARG A 41 10.96 -3.68 10.18
CA ARG A 41 12.10 -2.85 10.62
C ARG A 41 12.35 -1.70 9.65
N HIS A 42 13.19 -0.74 10.05
CA HIS A 42 13.56 0.39 9.21
C HIS A 42 14.01 -0.04 7.81
N GLY A 43 13.41 0.55 6.79
CA GLY A 43 13.75 0.29 5.38
C GLY A 43 13.24 -1.05 4.81
N GLU A 44 12.59 -1.89 5.63
CA GLU A 44 11.84 -3.04 5.11
C GLU A 44 10.52 -2.56 4.49
N VAL A 45 9.99 -3.33 3.54
CA VAL A 45 8.83 -2.91 2.74
C VAL A 45 7.70 -3.92 2.82
N ILE A 46 6.48 -3.44 3.02
CA ILE A 46 5.26 -4.19 2.69
C ILE A 46 4.71 -3.62 1.39
N PHE A 47 4.49 -4.46 0.39
CA PHE A 47 4.00 -4.04 -0.92
C PHE A 47 2.51 -4.38 -1.05
N ILE A 48 1.67 -3.37 -1.22
CA ILE A 48 0.25 -3.53 -1.54
C ILE A 48 0.11 -3.54 -3.06
N ALA A 49 -0.39 -4.64 -3.61
CA ALA A 49 -0.70 -4.77 -5.02
C ALA A 49 -2.19 -4.54 -5.29
N ASP A 50 -2.49 -3.80 -6.35
CA ASP A 50 -3.84 -3.77 -6.94
C ASP A 50 -4.18 -5.14 -7.58
N ALA A 51 -5.43 -5.33 -8.00
CA ALA A 51 -5.92 -6.60 -8.54
C ALA A 51 -5.19 -7.03 -9.83
N GLY A 52 -4.68 -6.06 -10.60
CA GLY A 52 -3.91 -6.27 -11.84
C GLY A 52 -2.40 -6.34 -11.63
N GLY A 53 -1.92 -6.18 -10.39
CA GLY A 53 -0.51 -6.22 -10.04
C GLY A 53 0.15 -7.50 -10.54
N VAL A 54 1.19 -7.36 -11.37
CA VAL A 54 1.91 -8.52 -11.92
C VAL A 54 2.68 -9.20 -10.79
N ILE A 55 2.19 -10.37 -10.37
CA ILE A 55 2.87 -11.30 -9.48
C ILE A 55 3.31 -12.49 -10.34
N ALA A 56 4.49 -12.39 -10.93
CA ALA A 56 5.06 -13.48 -11.72
C ALA A 56 5.51 -14.63 -10.82
N SER A 57 5.57 -15.87 -11.36
CA SER A 57 6.07 -17.04 -10.62
C SER A 57 7.53 -16.90 -10.17
N SER A 58 8.29 -15.98 -10.74
CA SER A 58 9.66 -15.63 -10.33
C SER A 58 9.72 -14.77 -9.08
N VAL A 59 8.60 -14.23 -8.58
CA VAL A 59 8.54 -13.48 -7.33
C VAL A 59 8.66 -14.46 -6.17
N GLN A 60 9.73 -14.32 -5.37
CA GLN A 60 10.03 -15.19 -4.22
C GLN A 60 9.52 -14.62 -2.90
N VAL A 61 8.87 -13.46 -2.92
CA VAL A 61 8.32 -12.80 -1.74
C VAL A 61 7.04 -13.51 -1.31
N PRO A 62 6.80 -13.74 0.00
CA PRO A 62 5.53 -14.23 0.49
C PRO A 62 4.36 -13.35 0.04
N ILE A 63 3.25 -13.97 -0.36
CA ILE A 63 2.05 -13.26 -0.82
C ILE A 63 0.86 -13.63 0.06
N VAL A 64 0.12 -12.62 0.50
CA VAL A 64 -1.23 -12.75 1.05
C VAL A 64 -2.20 -12.17 0.03
N ASP A 65 -3.02 -13.02 -0.58
CA ASP A 65 -4.04 -12.58 -1.53
C ASP A 65 -5.39 -12.37 -0.81
N LEU A 66 -5.81 -11.12 -0.75
CA LEU A 66 -7.11 -10.69 -0.21
C LEU A 66 -8.10 -10.31 -1.32
N GLY A 67 -7.73 -10.48 -2.59
CA GLY A 67 -8.60 -10.20 -3.73
C GLY A 67 -9.70 -11.25 -3.86
N ILE A 68 -10.93 -10.89 -3.49
CA ILE A 68 -12.10 -11.75 -3.58
C ILE A 68 -12.97 -11.39 -4.79
N ALA A 69 -13.21 -10.08 -4.98
CA ALA A 69 -14.00 -9.54 -6.07
C ALA A 69 -13.49 -8.13 -6.45
N PRO A 70 -13.87 -7.57 -7.61
CA PRO A 70 -13.53 -6.20 -7.94
C PRO A 70 -14.00 -5.23 -6.85
N GLY A 71 -13.05 -4.47 -6.28
CA GLY A 71 -13.24 -3.56 -5.16
C GLY A 71 -13.21 -4.20 -3.76
N LEU A 72 -12.99 -5.52 -3.65
CA LEU A 72 -13.04 -6.24 -2.37
C LEU A 72 -11.86 -7.23 -2.23
N VAL A 73 -10.93 -7.03 -1.31
CA VAL A 73 -10.72 -5.89 -0.40
C VAL A 73 -10.13 -4.69 -1.14
N SER A 74 -10.57 -3.45 -0.87
CA SER A 74 -9.98 -2.25 -1.49
C SER A 74 -8.75 -1.72 -0.75
N ILE A 75 -7.97 -0.86 -1.41
CA ILE A 75 -6.84 -0.18 -0.75
C ILE A 75 -7.34 0.78 0.33
N GLU A 76 -8.46 1.46 0.12
CA GLU A 76 -9.06 2.36 1.11
C GLU A 76 -9.44 1.63 2.40
N GLN A 77 -9.84 0.36 2.29
CA GLN A 77 -10.15 -0.48 3.44
C GLN A 77 -8.89 -0.98 4.14
N LEU A 78 -7.82 -1.28 3.40
CA LEU A 78 -6.62 -1.93 3.92
C LEU A 78 -5.58 -0.94 4.44
N LEU A 79 -5.31 0.15 3.72
CA LEU A 79 -4.20 1.05 3.98
C LEU A 79 -4.26 1.69 5.38
N PRO A 80 -5.41 2.17 5.89
CA PRO A 80 -5.50 2.71 7.26
C PRO A 80 -5.19 1.65 8.31
N LEU A 81 -5.67 0.41 8.12
CA LEU A 81 -5.40 -0.69 9.06
C LEU A 81 -3.90 -0.97 9.15
N LEU A 82 -3.20 -1.01 8.01
CA LEU A 82 -1.74 -1.22 7.99
C LEU A 82 -1.00 -0.04 8.63
N ARG A 83 -1.44 1.19 8.34
CA ARG A 83 -0.88 2.42 8.91
C ARG A 83 -0.98 2.45 10.44
N ASP A 84 -2.13 2.05 10.98
CA ASP A 84 -2.41 2.18 12.41
C ASP A 84 -1.85 1.02 13.24
N ASN A 85 -1.51 -0.11 12.61
CA ASN A 85 -0.99 -1.31 13.28
C ASN A 85 0.50 -1.56 13.01
N GLY A 86 1.17 -0.70 12.26
CA GLY A 86 2.58 -0.85 11.92
C GLY A 86 3.37 0.45 12.08
N ASP A 87 4.64 0.32 12.45
CA ASP A 87 5.60 1.42 12.37
C ASP A 87 5.97 1.63 10.90
N ILE A 88 5.28 2.59 10.26
CA ILE A 88 5.47 2.94 8.85
C ILE A 88 5.92 4.40 8.78
N GLU A 89 7.00 4.67 8.05
CA GLU A 89 7.57 6.03 7.96
C GLU A 89 7.13 6.77 6.69
N ARG A 90 6.89 6.05 5.58
CA ARG A 90 6.45 6.64 4.30
C ARG A 90 5.74 5.66 3.39
N ALA A 91 5.03 6.21 2.42
CA ALA A 91 4.48 5.47 1.28
C ALA A 91 5.24 5.83 -0.01
N VAL A 92 5.46 4.84 -0.86
CA VAL A 92 6.02 5.01 -2.20
C VAL A 92 4.98 4.55 -3.23
N VAL A 93 4.74 5.39 -4.23
CA VAL A 93 3.76 5.13 -5.29
C VAL A 93 4.38 5.38 -6.67
N ALA A 94 3.75 4.88 -7.72
CA ALA A 94 4.22 5.14 -9.07
C ALA A 94 3.92 6.59 -9.49
N GLU A 95 4.86 7.27 -10.16
CA GLU A 95 4.67 8.61 -10.75
C GLU A 95 3.34 8.78 -11.52
N PRO A 96 2.90 7.81 -12.35
CA PRO A 96 1.66 7.98 -13.11
C PRO A 96 0.39 7.98 -12.23
N MET A 97 0.45 7.53 -10.96
CA MET A 97 -0.71 7.48 -10.07
C MET A 97 -1.33 8.86 -9.88
N GLU A 98 -0.52 9.92 -9.74
CA GLU A 98 -1.02 11.29 -9.52
C GLU A 98 -1.89 11.77 -10.69
N ALA A 99 -1.50 11.44 -11.94
CA ALA A 99 -2.25 11.85 -13.13
C ALA A 99 -3.38 10.88 -13.51
N GLN A 100 -3.17 9.56 -13.33
CA GLN A 100 -4.07 8.52 -13.84
C GLN A 100 -5.01 7.96 -12.78
N SER A 101 -4.74 8.20 -11.50
CA SER A 101 -5.62 7.86 -10.38
C SER A 101 -5.54 8.93 -9.28
N PRO A 102 -5.92 10.19 -9.60
CA PRO A 102 -5.75 11.34 -8.70
C PRO A 102 -6.48 11.17 -7.37
N GLN A 103 -7.64 10.50 -7.36
CA GLN A 103 -8.36 10.20 -6.12
C GLN A 103 -7.60 9.23 -5.22
N LYS A 104 -6.95 8.20 -5.81
CA LYS A 104 -6.12 7.26 -5.06
C LYS A 104 -4.87 7.95 -4.53
N TYR A 105 -4.21 8.74 -5.36
CA TYR A 105 -3.05 9.51 -4.95
C TYR A 105 -3.39 10.44 -3.79
N LYS A 106 -4.51 11.17 -3.90
CA LYS A 106 -5.02 12.03 -2.82
C LYS A 106 -5.26 11.22 -1.54
N PHE A 107 -5.91 10.07 -1.63
CA PHE A 107 -6.15 9.21 -0.46
C PHE A 107 -4.84 8.78 0.23
N VAL A 108 -3.81 8.41 -0.53
CA VAL A 108 -2.49 8.07 0.04
C VAL A 108 -1.85 9.29 0.71
N VAL A 109 -1.92 10.46 0.07
CA VAL A 109 -1.42 11.73 0.64
C VAL A 109 -2.17 12.12 1.91
N ASP A 110 -3.49 11.99 1.94
CA ASP A 110 -4.31 12.25 3.13
C ASP A 110 -3.97 11.29 4.28
N THR A 111 -3.60 10.04 3.96
CA THR A 111 -3.23 9.02 4.95
C THR A 111 -1.85 9.24 5.56
N PHE A 112 -0.86 9.70 4.77
CA PHE A 112 0.54 9.78 5.20
C PHE A 112 1.08 11.20 5.40
N GLY A 113 0.48 12.21 4.78
CA GLY A 113 1.09 13.53 4.59
C GLY A 113 1.92 13.57 3.30
N LYS A 114 1.86 14.67 2.53
CA LYS A 114 2.52 14.81 1.22
C LYS A 114 4.04 14.63 1.34
N GLU A 115 4.65 15.08 2.42
CA GLU A 115 6.08 14.97 2.73
C GLU A 115 6.54 13.53 2.93
N ARG A 116 5.62 12.61 3.25
CA ARG A 116 5.87 11.18 3.43
C ARG A 116 5.39 10.32 2.26
N VAL A 117 5.02 10.94 1.14
CA VAL A 117 4.66 10.23 -0.10
C VAL A 117 5.71 10.51 -1.16
N THR A 118 6.44 9.47 -1.56
CA THR A 118 7.43 9.54 -2.63
C THR A 118 6.86 8.91 -3.91
N THR A 119 7.08 9.57 -5.04
CA THR A 119 6.79 9.00 -6.36
C THR A 119 8.05 8.41 -6.98
N VAL A 120 7.91 7.29 -7.69
CA VAL A 120 9.00 6.64 -8.43
C VAL A 120 8.51 6.16 -9.79
N PRO A 121 9.39 5.95 -10.79
CA PRO A 121 8.99 5.38 -12.07
C PRO A 121 8.23 4.05 -11.90
N TYR A 122 7.12 3.88 -12.62
CA TYR A 122 6.34 2.63 -12.54
C TYR A 122 7.19 1.40 -12.86
N ARG A 123 7.99 1.47 -13.92
CA ARG A 123 9.06 0.50 -14.22
C ARG A 123 10.35 1.29 -14.47
N PRO A 124 11.52 0.77 -14.03
CA PRO A 124 11.71 -0.52 -13.34
C PRO A 124 11.43 -0.47 -11.82
N SER A 125 11.32 0.71 -11.24
CA SER A 125 11.45 0.93 -9.80
C SER A 125 10.40 0.21 -8.94
N MET A 126 9.11 0.37 -9.22
CA MET A 126 8.07 -0.32 -8.42
C MET A 126 8.20 -1.84 -8.46
N TYR A 127 8.69 -2.39 -9.58
CA TYR A 127 8.85 -3.84 -9.75
C TYR A 127 9.98 -4.37 -8.88
N ALA A 128 11.05 -3.61 -8.77
CA ALA A 128 12.18 -4.01 -7.97
C ALA A 128 11.90 -3.79 -6.47
N ILE A 129 11.21 -2.70 -6.08
CA ILE A 129 10.66 -2.54 -4.72
C ILE A 129 9.75 -3.72 -4.34
N ARG A 130 8.83 -4.13 -5.24
CA ARG A 130 7.98 -5.31 -5.04
C ARG A 130 8.82 -6.56 -4.78
N ASN A 131 9.85 -6.79 -5.60
CA ASN A 131 10.69 -7.99 -5.50
C ASN A 131 11.56 -8.02 -4.23
N ALA A 132 11.87 -6.85 -3.66
CA ALA A 132 12.63 -6.73 -2.42
C ALA A 132 11.74 -6.58 -1.17
N SER A 133 10.41 -6.60 -1.34
CA SER A 133 9.50 -6.46 -0.21
C SER A 133 9.53 -7.68 0.71
N LYS A 134 9.21 -7.45 1.98
CA LYS A 134 9.05 -8.48 3.01
C LYS A 134 7.79 -9.31 2.81
N LEU A 135 6.73 -8.65 2.37
CA LEU A 135 5.41 -9.24 2.15
C LEU A 135 4.72 -8.48 1.02
N ILE A 136 4.08 -9.22 0.13
CA ILE A 136 3.13 -8.67 -0.84
C ILE A 136 1.71 -8.94 -0.34
N ILE A 137 0.88 -7.91 -0.28
CA ILE A 137 -0.55 -8.03 0.00
C ILE A 137 -1.29 -7.67 -1.28
N ARG A 138 -1.87 -8.67 -1.96
CA ARG A 138 -2.70 -8.44 -3.14
C ARG A 138 -4.13 -8.13 -2.72
N THR A 139 -4.70 -7.12 -3.35
CA THR A 139 -6.05 -6.62 -3.05
C THR A 139 -6.99 -6.86 -4.21
N GLY A 140 -8.29 -6.61 -3.98
CA GLY A 140 -9.30 -6.54 -5.05
C GLY A 140 -9.40 -5.15 -5.67
N ASP A 141 -8.46 -4.23 -5.43
CA ASP A 141 -8.54 -2.85 -5.92
C ASP A 141 -8.31 -2.76 -7.43
N TYR A 142 -9.17 -2.05 -8.17
CA TYR A 142 -9.10 -1.94 -9.64
C TYR A 142 -8.58 -0.58 -10.12
N SER A 143 -8.02 0.24 -9.22
CA SER A 143 -7.48 1.55 -9.58
C SER A 143 -6.26 1.43 -10.49
N VAL A 144 -6.14 2.36 -11.44
CA VAL A 144 -4.99 2.40 -12.35
C VAL A 144 -3.74 2.81 -11.57
N HIS A 145 -2.66 2.03 -11.70
CA HIS A 145 -1.44 2.22 -10.90
C HIS A 145 -1.70 2.23 -9.39
N GLY A 146 -2.63 1.40 -8.90
CA GLY A 146 -3.03 1.36 -7.50
C GLY A 146 -1.99 0.83 -6.52
N ASN A 147 -0.88 0.25 -6.99
CA ASN A 147 0.15 -0.33 -6.12
C ASN A 147 0.82 0.71 -5.19
N ILE A 148 1.03 0.33 -3.92
CA ILE A 148 1.66 1.17 -2.88
C ILE A 148 2.71 0.35 -2.15
N ALA A 149 3.91 0.88 -1.97
CA ALA A 149 4.92 0.30 -1.09
C ALA A 149 4.99 1.07 0.23
N LEU A 150 4.85 0.37 1.35
CA LEU A 150 4.93 0.92 2.70
C LEU A 150 6.29 0.63 3.29
N VAL A 151 7.02 1.68 3.66
CA VAL A 151 8.37 1.56 4.22
C VAL A 151 8.27 1.56 5.74
N GLY A 152 8.83 0.52 6.36
CA GLY A 152 8.90 0.37 7.80
C GLY A 152 9.82 1.39 8.45
N GLY A 153 9.43 1.84 9.63
CA GLY A 153 10.17 2.80 10.44
C GLY A 153 9.25 3.67 11.29
N TYR A 154 9.81 4.33 12.30
CA TYR A 154 9.12 5.34 13.09
C TYR A 154 9.62 6.74 12.71
N ALA A 155 8.80 7.77 12.95
CA ALA A 155 9.06 9.15 12.54
C ALA A 155 10.17 9.84 13.37
N SER A 156 11.40 9.31 13.35
CA SER A 156 12.54 9.85 14.10
C SER A 156 13.69 10.37 13.24
N ALA A 157 13.72 10.07 11.95
CA ALA A 157 14.59 10.72 10.97
C ALA A 157 14.13 10.32 9.55
N ASP A 158 14.42 11.14 8.54
CA ASP A 158 14.23 10.76 7.13
C ASP A 158 15.23 9.66 6.75
N VAL A 159 14.88 8.42 7.03
CA VAL A 159 15.70 7.26 6.74
C VAL A 159 15.51 6.87 5.27
N LYS A 160 16.53 7.05 4.43
CA LYS A 160 16.45 6.78 2.98
C LYS A 160 16.80 5.34 2.60
N PHE A 161 16.29 4.32 3.30
CA PHE A 161 16.57 2.91 2.97
C PHE A 161 15.37 2.21 2.32
N ILE A 162 15.63 1.49 1.23
CA ILE A 162 14.80 0.39 0.73
C ILE A 162 15.80 -0.76 0.55
N ARG A 163 15.55 -1.94 1.11
CA ARG A 163 16.42 -3.10 0.88
C ARG A 163 16.48 -3.46 -0.62
N ASN A 164 17.66 -3.80 -1.14
CA ASN A 164 17.91 -4.50 -2.41
C ASN A 164 17.27 -3.95 -3.73
N THR A 165 17.05 -2.65 -3.89
CA THR A 165 16.76 -2.00 -5.19
C THR A 165 17.27 -0.56 -5.37
N GLU A 166 18.20 -0.29 -6.29
CA GLU A 166 18.53 1.09 -6.67
C GLU A 166 17.28 1.81 -7.27
N VAL A 167 16.67 2.71 -6.49
CA VAL A 167 15.54 3.56 -6.93
C VAL A 167 15.81 5.02 -6.56
N GLY A 168 16.35 5.81 -7.50
CA GLY A 168 16.54 7.26 -7.30
C GLY A 168 17.42 7.63 -6.09
N ASP A 169 17.14 8.78 -5.45
CA ASP A 169 17.85 9.30 -4.26
C ASP A 169 17.73 8.43 -2.98
N ILE A 170 17.13 7.25 -3.09
CA ILE A 170 16.99 6.27 -2.00
C ILE A 170 18.26 5.41 -1.99
N ARG A 171 19.11 5.62 -0.99
CA ARG A 171 20.39 4.91 -0.87
C ARG A 171 20.18 3.56 -0.20
N ILE A 172 20.72 2.53 -0.82
CA ILE A 172 20.77 1.19 -0.26
C ILE A 172 22.14 0.99 0.34
N LEU A 173 22.18 0.60 1.61
CA LEU A 173 23.41 0.07 2.17
C LEU A 173 23.47 -1.41 1.77
N PRO A 174 24.57 -1.88 1.16
CA PRO A 174 24.83 -3.31 1.09
C PRO A 174 24.94 -3.85 2.51
N ASP A 175 24.56 -5.12 2.67
CA ASP A 175 24.67 -5.88 3.93
C ASP A 175 26.09 -5.79 4.53
#